data_AF-A0A518ER84-F1
#
_entry.id   AF-A0A518ER84-F1
#
_cell.length_a   1.000
_cell.length_b   1.000
_cell.length_c   1.000
_cell.angle_alpha   90.00
_cell.angle_beta   90.00
_cell.angle_gamma   90.00
#
_symmetry.space_group_name_H-M   'P 1'
#
loop_
_entity.id
_entity.type
_entity.pdbx_description
1 polymer ?
#
loop_
_entity_poly.entity_id
_entity_poly.type
_entity_poly.pdbx_seq_one_letter_code
_entity_poly.pdbx_strand_id
1 'polypeptide(L)'
;MSHNSPDESPEGEPGGELEGKTERWYEAGLPFSCTACGNCCKSNGEYSHVYLREEEVAAIADHLDVDPVLFLREQLVVEDGWISLQPDLPECQFLTADRKCGIYPVRPVQCRTWPFWEINLVETTWRKEVNGICPGSRDGKVSDLHPPDRIQQIAKATEDWYEDRLEQWPGTSHEL
;
A
#
# COMPACT_ATOMS: atom_id res chain seq x y z
N MET A 1 49.91 15.11 -57.55
CA MET A 1 49.02 15.41 -56.42
C MET A 1 49.12 14.20 -55.50
N SER A 2 50.12 14.23 -54.62
CA SER A 2 49.97 14.30 -53.16
C SER A 2 49.47 12.97 -52.60
N HIS A 3 50.36 12.12 -52.03
CA HIS A 3 50.67 12.01 -50.59
C HIS A 3 49.40 11.65 -49.77
N ASN A 4 49.32 10.67 -48.88
CA ASN A 4 50.29 9.95 -48.05
C ASN A 4 49.55 8.76 -47.37
N SER A 5 50.25 7.65 -47.13
CA SER A 5 50.28 6.69 -45.98
C SER A 5 49.19 6.56 -44.87
N PRO A 6 49.21 5.44 -44.10
CA PRO A 6 48.12 4.89 -43.29
C PRO A 6 48.09 5.43 -41.84
N ASP A 7 46.97 5.24 -41.14
CA ASP A 7 46.86 5.51 -39.70
C ASP A 7 45.92 4.49 -39.01
N GLU A 8 46.30 4.15 -37.79
CA GLU A 8 45.84 3.09 -36.90
C GLU A 8 44.59 3.49 -36.08
N SER A 9 43.67 2.52 -35.86
CA SER A 9 42.84 2.29 -34.63
C SER A 9 41.92 3.43 -34.10
N PRO A 10 40.99 3.21 -33.13
CA PRO A 10 40.66 2.00 -32.37
C PRO A 10 39.15 1.62 -32.36
N GLU A 11 38.90 0.48 -31.74
CA GLU A 11 37.62 -0.03 -31.25
C GLU A 11 36.84 1.00 -30.41
N GLY A 12 35.51 0.94 -30.48
CA GLY A 12 34.62 1.76 -29.68
C GLY A 12 33.18 1.25 -29.78
N GLU A 13 32.84 0.29 -28.91
CA GLU A 13 31.46 -0.01 -28.51
C GLU A 13 30.77 1.28 -28.01
N PRO A 14 29.46 1.42 -28.25
CA PRO A 14 28.56 1.50 -27.10
C PRO A 14 27.36 0.58 -27.33
N GLY A 15 26.97 -0.28 -26.39
CA GLY A 15 26.89 -0.02 -24.96
C GLY A 15 25.63 0.79 -24.67
N GLY A 16 24.58 0.11 -24.20
CA GLY A 16 23.39 0.77 -23.65
C GLY A 16 22.10 0.15 -24.12
N GLU A 17 21.79 -1.05 -23.62
CA GLU A 17 20.41 -1.52 -23.54
C GLU A 17 19.64 -0.46 -22.73
N LEU A 18 18.73 0.25 -23.41
CA LEU A 18 17.84 1.20 -22.76
C LEU A 18 16.86 0.37 -21.93
N GLU A 19 17.22 0.06 -20.70
CA GLU A 19 16.27 -0.34 -19.67
C GLU A 19 15.27 0.81 -19.51
N GLY A 20 14.12 0.67 -20.18
CA GLY A 20 13.03 1.62 -20.10
C GLY A 20 12.49 1.63 -18.68
N LYS A 21 12.96 2.56 -17.85
CA LYS A 21 12.21 2.99 -16.67
C LYS A 21 10.89 3.54 -17.18
N THR A 22 9.82 2.78 -17.03
CA THR A 22 8.45 3.27 -17.22
C THR A 22 8.30 4.49 -16.32
N GLU A 23 8.29 5.68 -16.92
CA GLU A 23 8.27 6.94 -16.18
C GLU A 23 6.92 7.04 -15.45
N ARG A 24 6.97 7.04 -14.11
CA ARG A 24 5.77 7.10 -13.28
C ARG A 24 5.23 8.53 -13.32
N TRP A 25 3.91 8.71 -13.39
CA TRP A 25 3.32 10.06 -13.42
C TRP A 25 3.62 10.88 -12.15
N TYR A 26 4.00 10.21 -11.07
CA TYR A 26 4.40 10.79 -9.79
C TYR A 26 5.91 10.84 -9.59
N GLU A 27 6.72 10.90 -10.65
CA GLU A 27 8.19 10.99 -10.52
C GLU A 27 8.65 12.22 -9.72
N ALA A 28 7.84 13.29 -9.69
CA ALA A 28 8.07 14.46 -8.84
C ALA A 28 7.67 14.23 -7.36
N GLY A 29 7.18 13.05 -6.99
CA GLY A 29 6.59 12.74 -5.69
C GLY A 29 5.12 13.15 -5.56
N LEU A 30 4.49 12.71 -4.46
CA LEU A 30 3.11 13.06 -4.11
C LEU A 30 3.05 13.70 -2.72
N PRO A 31 2.36 14.83 -2.56
CA PRO A 31 2.18 15.42 -1.24
C PRO A 31 1.22 14.56 -0.42
N PHE A 32 1.60 14.25 0.81
CA PHE A 32 0.72 13.52 1.71
C PHE A 32 0.98 13.86 3.18
N SER A 33 -0.09 14.21 3.89
CA SER A 33 -0.05 14.41 5.34
C SER A 33 -1.33 13.87 5.96
N CYS A 34 -1.23 12.86 6.82
CA CYS A 34 -2.42 12.29 7.46
C CYS A 34 -3.08 13.33 8.36
N THR A 35 -4.33 13.70 8.07
CA THR A 35 -5.09 14.69 8.86
C THR A 35 -5.91 14.07 9.99
N ALA A 36 -5.77 12.76 10.23
CA ALA A 36 -6.59 11.99 11.17
C ALA A 36 -8.11 12.16 10.97
N CYS A 37 -8.57 12.37 9.73
CA CYS A 37 -9.97 12.63 9.41
C CYS A 37 -10.92 11.42 9.51
N GLY A 38 -10.37 10.20 9.62
CA GLY A 38 -11.14 8.96 9.68
C GLY A 38 -11.91 8.60 8.40
N ASN A 39 -11.60 9.20 7.25
CA ASN A 39 -12.29 8.88 5.98
C ASN A 39 -11.88 7.52 5.41
N CYS A 40 -10.63 7.08 5.63
CA CYS A 40 -10.19 5.73 5.26
C CYS A 40 -10.83 4.63 6.11
N CYS A 41 -11.43 4.97 7.26
CA CYS A 41 -12.17 4.03 8.09
C CYS A 41 -13.63 3.89 7.67
N LYS A 42 -14.11 4.65 6.69
CA LYS A 42 -15.48 4.55 6.18
C LYS A 42 -15.52 3.58 5.00
N SER A 43 -16.66 2.93 4.79
CA SER A 43 -16.89 2.22 3.54
C SER A 43 -16.91 3.22 2.39
N ASN A 44 -16.05 3.02 1.39
CA ASN A 44 -15.88 3.90 0.23
C ASN A 44 -16.13 3.12 -1.08
N GLY A 45 -17.15 2.25 -1.12
CA GLY A 45 -17.47 1.40 -2.28
C GLY A 45 -16.97 -0.03 -2.10
N GLU A 46 -16.41 -0.64 -3.16
CA GLU A 46 -15.94 -2.04 -3.18
C GLU A 46 -14.69 -2.29 -2.29
N TYR A 47 -14.06 -1.22 -1.80
CA TYR A 47 -12.86 -1.28 -0.94
C TYR A 47 -13.21 -1.37 0.55
N SER A 48 -13.96 -2.39 0.96
CA SER A 48 -14.43 -2.56 2.35
C SER A 48 -13.66 -3.63 3.15
N HIS A 49 -12.85 -4.46 2.49
CA HIS A 49 -12.13 -5.54 3.15
C HIS A 49 -10.76 -5.09 3.64
N VAL A 50 -10.51 -5.28 4.93
CA VAL A 50 -9.17 -5.14 5.54
C VAL A 50 -8.78 -6.50 6.06
N TYR A 51 -7.78 -7.11 5.44
CA TYR A 51 -7.27 -8.39 5.87
C TYR A 51 -6.16 -8.23 6.93
N LEU A 52 -6.02 -9.26 7.76
CA LEU A 52 -5.13 -9.30 8.91
C LEU A 52 -4.29 -10.57 8.90
N ARG A 53 -3.07 -10.46 9.42
CA ARG A 53 -2.27 -11.61 9.86
C ARG A 53 -2.48 -11.87 11.35
N GLU A 54 -2.09 -13.05 11.79
CA GLU A 54 -2.15 -13.44 13.21
C GLU A 54 -1.37 -12.47 14.11
N GLU A 55 -0.23 -11.94 13.64
CA GLU A 55 0.55 -10.96 14.40
C GLU A 55 -0.19 -9.62 14.54
N GLU A 56 -0.96 -9.23 13.53
CA GLU A 56 -1.78 -8.01 13.56
C GLU A 56 -3.00 -8.20 14.46
N VAL A 57 -3.63 -9.39 14.43
CA VAL A 57 -4.69 -9.76 15.38
C VAL A 57 -4.19 -9.67 16.81
N ALA A 58 -3.01 -10.25 17.09
CA ALA A 58 -2.40 -10.22 18.41
C ALA A 58 -2.07 -8.78 18.85
N ALA A 59 -1.49 -7.96 17.97
CA ALA A 59 -1.16 -6.58 18.27
C ALA A 59 -2.40 -5.71 18.52
N ILE A 60 -3.50 -5.93 17.79
CA ILE A 60 -4.76 -5.22 18.02
C ILE A 60 -5.39 -5.66 19.33
N ALA A 61 -5.43 -6.96 19.62
CA ALA A 61 -5.97 -7.48 20.86
C ALA A 61 -5.23 -6.95 22.10
N ASP A 62 -3.90 -6.95 22.06
CA ASP A 62 -3.05 -6.39 23.12
C ASP A 62 -3.31 -4.89 23.34
N HIS A 63 -3.37 -4.11 22.26
CA HIS A 63 -3.68 -2.66 22.34
C HIS A 63 -5.08 -2.37 22.90
N LEU A 64 -6.05 -3.28 22.69
CA LEU A 64 -7.40 -3.16 23.21
C LEU A 64 -7.59 -3.78 24.60
N ASP A 65 -6.55 -4.40 25.17
CA ASP A 65 -6.60 -5.15 26.44
C ASP A 65 -7.69 -6.24 26.45
N VAL A 66 -7.76 -7.01 25.36
CA VAL A 66 -8.69 -8.14 25.19
C VAL A 66 -7.95 -9.44 24.90
N ASP A 67 -8.58 -10.57 25.24
CA ASP A 67 -8.03 -11.88 24.90
C ASP A 67 -8.01 -12.07 23.37
N PRO A 68 -6.87 -12.46 22.78
CA PRO A 68 -6.73 -12.56 21.32
C PRO A 68 -7.59 -13.66 20.70
N VAL A 69 -7.89 -14.74 21.44
CA VAL A 69 -8.74 -15.82 20.95
C VAL A 69 -10.20 -15.39 20.92
N LEU A 70 -10.67 -14.69 21.96
CA LEU A 70 -12.01 -14.09 21.97
C LEU A 70 -12.13 -13.00 20.89
N PHE A 71 -11.13 -12.13 20.77
CA PHE A 71 -11.10 -11.08 19.75
C PHE A 71 -11.23 -11.66 18.34
N LEU A 72 -10.43 -12.69 18.02
CA LEU A 72 -10.51 -13.38 16.73
C LEU A 72 -11.89 -13.97 16.46
N ARG A 73 -12.53 -14.55 17.48
CA ARG A 73 -13.81 -15.24 17.34
C ARG A 73 -15.03 -14.32 17.28
N GLU A 74 -14.98 -13.20 17.98
CA GLU A 74 -16.15 -12.33 18.19
C GLU A 74 -16.12 -11.06 17.37
N GLN A 75 -14.94 -10.62 16.92
CA GLN A 75 -14.76 -9.31 16.30
C GLN A 75 -14.21 -9.37 14.87
N LEU A 76 -13.74 -10.54 14.41
CA LEU A 76 -13.13 -10.73 13.10
C LEU A 76 -13.87 -11.81 12.29
N VAL A 77 -13.70 -11.77 10.98
CA VAL A 77 -14.22 -12.77 10.06
C VAL A 77 -13.09 -13.67 9.60
N VAL A 78 -13.29 -14.99 9.70
CA VAL A 78 -12.35 -16.01 9.21
C VAL A 78 -13.04 -16.83 8.13
N GLU A 79 -12.67 -16.59 6.88
CA GLU A 79 -13.28 -17.20 5.69
C GLU A 79 -12.21 -17.55 4.68
N ASP A 80 -12.28 -18.76 4.11
CA ASP A 80 -11.26 -19.30 3.22
C ASP A 80 -9.85 -19.00 3.74
N GLY A 81 -9.64 -19.26 5.04
CA GLY A 81 -8.41 -19.05 5.83
C GLY A 81 -7.76 -17.65 5.78
N TRP A 82 -8.51 -16.66 5.28
CA TRP A 82 -8.23 -15.26 5.48
C TRP A 82 -8.86 -14.79 6.79
N ILE A 83 -8.17 -13.89 7.49
CA ILE A 83 -8.72 -13.16 8.62
C ILE A 83 -8.97 -11.74 8.14
N SER A 84 -10.15 -11.19 8.41
CA SER A 84 -10.49 -9.82 8.05
C SER A 84 -11.26 -9.11 9.16
N LEU A 85 -11.21 -7.79 9.14
CA LEU A 85 -12.18 -6.97 9.87
C LEU A 85 -13.59 -7.24 9.35
N GLN A 86 -14.61 -6.97 10.17
CA GLN A 86 -16.00 -7.16 9.77
C GLN A 86 -16.31 -6.37 8.48
N PRO A 87 -16.60 -7.06 7.36
CA PRO A 87 -16.94 -6.40 6.11
C PRO A 87 -18.37 -5.82 6.18
N ASP A 88 -18.73 -5.03 5.17
CA ASP A 88 -20.06 -4.47 4.94
C ASP A 88 -20.62 -3.57 6.07
N LEU A 89 -19.77 -3.17 7.02
CA LEU A 89 -20.10 -2.11 7.96
C LEU A 89 -20.05 -0.74 7.25
N PRO A 90 -20.93 0.22 7.61
CA PRO A 90 -20.85 1.59 7.09
C PRO A 90 -19.52 2.27 7.45
N GLU A 91 -18.94 1.88 8.59
CA GLU A 91 -17.64 2.31 9.07
C GLU A 91 -16.94 1.18 9.84
N CYS A 92 -15.61 1.20 9.82
CA CYS A 92 -14.76 0.28 10.57
C CYS A 92 -15.16 0.29 12.05
N GLN A 93 -15.25 -0.90 12.63
CA GLN A 93 -15.57 -1.12 14.04
C GLN A 93 -14.65 -0.39 15.05
N PHE A 94 -13.49 0.10 14.60
CA PHE A 94 -12.55 0.88 15.42
C PHE A 94 -12.59 2.39 15.17
N LEU A 95 -13.52 2.90 14.36
CA LEU A 95 -13.72 4.34 14.21
C LEU A 95 -14.43 4.88 15.46
N THR A 96 -13.79 5.81 16.15
CA THR A 96 -14.33 6.43 17.37
C THR A 96 -15.35 7.52 17.03
N ALA A 97 -16.15 7.90 18.02
CA ALA A 97 -17.14 8.99 17.90
C ALA A 97 -16.52 10.35 17.52
N ASP A 98 -15.25 10.60 17.88
CA ASP A 98 -14.50 11.80 17.46
C ASP A 98 -13.83 11.66 16.09
N ARG A 99 -14.22 10.65 15.29
CA ARG A 99 -13.79 10.38 13.91
C ARG A 99 -12.32 10.00 13.79
N LYS A 100 -11.72 9.42 14.83
CA LYS A 100 -10.34 8.92 14.83
C LYS A 100 -10.29 7.40 14.84
N CYS A 101 -9.19 6.84 14.37
CA CYS A 101 -8.98 5.39 14.47
C CYS A 101 -8.56 5.04 15.90
N GLY A 102 -9.35 4.23 16.59
CA GLY A 102 -9.07 3.78 17.97
C GLY A 102 -7.83 2.87 18.08
N ILE A 103 -7.46 2.22 16.98
CA ILE A 103 -6.28 1.34 16.87
C ILE A 103 -5.14 1.99 16.06
N TYR A 104 -5.09 3.33 15.96
CA TYR A 104 -4.13 4.05 15.09
C TYR A 104 -2.65 3.58 15.22
N PRO A 105 -2.12 3.32 16.44
CA PRO A 105 -0.73 2.87 16.62
C PRO A 105 -0.46 1.46 16.09
N VAL A 106 -1.46 0.59 16.13
CA VAL A 106 -1.38 -0.83 15.75
C VAL A 106 -2.17 -1.12 14.48
N ARG A 107 -2.34 -0.10 13.62
CA ARG A 107 -3.05 -0.27 12.34
C ARG A 107 -2.43 -1.40 11.52
N PRO A 108 -3.27 -2.25 10.91
CA PRO A 108 -2.84 -3.23 9.94
C PRO A 108 -2.05 -2.59 8.81
N VAL A 109 -1.22 -3.36 8.12
CA VAL A 109 -0.39 -2.90 7.01
C VAL A 109 -1.24 -2.20 5.97
N GLN A 110 -2.35 -2.79 5.54
CA GLN A 110 -3.27 -2.16 4.58
C GLN A 110 -3.75 -0.78 5.05
N CYS A 111 -4.17 -0.65 6.32
CA CYS A 111 -4.60 0.63 6.88
C CYS A 111 -3.45 1.65 7.06
N ARG A 112 -2.20 1.18 7.22
CA ARG A 112 -1.01 2.01 7.41
C ARG A 112 -0.45 2.53 6.08
N THR A 113 -0.57 1.74 5.03
CA THR A 113 -0.06 2.05 3.69
C THR A 113 -1.04 2.88 2.86
N TRP A 114 -2.31 2.97 3.26
CA TRP A 114 -3.25 3.93 2.67
C TRP A 114 -2.69 5.36 2.73
N PRO A 115 -2.72 6.14 1.63
CA PRO A 115 -3.40 5.87 0.36
C PRO A 115 -2.51 5.29 -0.75
N PHE A 116 -1.27 4.89 -0.47
CA PHE A 116 -0.29 4.50 -1.48
C PHE A 116 -0.34 3.02 -1.87
N TRP A 117 -1.51 2.39 -1.87
CA TRP A 117 -1.67 1.05 -2.44
C TRP A 117 -1.38 1.07 -3.94
N GLU A 118 -0.85 -0.02 -4.52
CA GLU A 118 -0.45 -0.02 -5.93
C GLU A 118 -1.62 0.36 -6.86
N ILE A 119 -2.81 -0.16 -6.60
CA ILE A 119 -4.04 0.17 -7.34
C ILE A 119 -4.41 1.67 -7.27
N ASN A 120 -4.06 2.34 -6.17
CA ASN A 120 -4.33 3.76 -5.98
C ASN A 120 -3.33 4.65 -6.73
N LEU A 121 -2.16 4.11 -7.11
CA LEU A 121 -1.11 4.84 -7.82
C LEU A 121 -1.37 4.97 -9.32
N VAL A 122 -2.49 4.47 -9.83
CA VAL A 122 -3.01 4.85 -11.15
C VAL A 122 -3.47 6.31 -11.10
N GLU A 123 -2.98 7.16 -12.02
CA GLU A 123 -3.20 8.62 -11.96
C GLU A 123 -4.68 9.00 -11.85
N THR A 124 -5.53 8.36 -12.64
CA THR A 124 -6.97 8.63 -12.61
C THR A 124 -7.62 8.23 -11.29
N THR A 125 -7.21 7.11 -10.71
CA THR A 125 -7.67 6.61 -9.41
C THR A 125 -7.23 7.57 -8.30
N TRP A 126 -5.94 7.96 -8.30
CA TRP A 126 -5.42 8.92 -7.33
C TRP A 126 -6.19 10.24 -7.36
N ARG A 127 -6.33 10.83 -8.55
CA ARG A 127 -6.93 12.16 -8.72
C ARG A 127 -8.42 12.18 -8.39
N LYS A 128 -9.16 11.09 -8.67
CA LYS A 128 -10.61 11.05 -8.50
C LYS A 128 -11.02 10.43 -7.17
N GLU A 129 -10.57 9.21 -6.91
CA GLU A 129 -11.06 8.40 -5.79
C GLU A 129 -10.27 8.73 -4.52
N VAL A 130 -8.94 8.61 -4.57
CA VAL A 130 -8.08 8.84 -3.40
C VAL A 130 -8.22 10.27 -2.89
N ASN A 131 -8.11 11.27 -3.76
CA ASN A 131 -8.27 12.69 -3.37
C ASN A 131 -9.71 13.05 -2.96
N GLY A 132 -10.70 12.30 -3.44
CA GLY A 132 -12.08 12.42 -2.99
C GLY A 132 -12.26 11.96 -1.53
N ILE A 133 -11.56 10.89 -1.15
CA ILE A 133 -11.64 10.28 0.19
C ILE A 133 -10.70 10.97 1.18
N CYS A 134 -9.43 11.17 0.80
CA CYS A 134 -8.35 11.58 1.68
C CYS A 134 -8.00 13.07 1.49
N PRO A 135 -8.37 13.97 2.44
CA PRO A 135 -7.90 15.35 2.40
C PRO A 135 -6.37 15.46 2.48
N GLY A 136 -5.70 14.49 3.10
CA GLY A 136 -4.24 14.47 3.22
C GLY A 136 -3.50 14.30 1.90
N SER A 137 -4.08 13.56 0.93
CA SER A 137 -3.50 13.40 -0.41
C SER A 137 -3.91 14.53 -1.35
N ARG A 138 -5.09 15.11 -1.15
CA ARG A 138 -5.62 16.21 -1.97
C ARG A 138 -4.97 17.55 -1.61
N ASP A 139 -4.91 17.85 -0.32
CA ASP A 139 -4.51 19.15 0.23
C ASP A 139 -3.14 19.07 0.93
N GLY A 140 -2.39 17.98 0.70
CA GLY A 140 -1.06 17.78 1.25
C GLY A 140 -0.11 18.92 0.86
N LYS A 141 0.74 19.33 1.80
CA LYS A 141 1.72 20.39 1.55
C LYS A 141 2.90 19.83 0.76
N VAL A 142 3.52 20.68 -0.06
CA VAL A 142 4.80 20.35 -0.72
C VAL A 142 5.92 20.08 0.30
N SER A 143 5.82 20.61 1.52
CA SER A 143 6.75 20.26 2.62
C SER A 143 6.63 18.81 3.07
N ASP A 144 5.49 18.17 2.79
CA ASP A 144 5.14 16.81 3.20
C ASP A 144 5.14 15.90 1.95
N LEU A 145 6.05 16.16 1.02
CA LEU A 145 6.20 15.43 -0.22
C LEU A 145 6.81 14.06 0.04
N HIS A 146 6.12 13.01 -0.42
CA HIS A 146 6.66 11.67 -0.45
C HIS A 146 7.38 11.46 -1.80
N PRO A 147 8.70 11.19 -1.82
CA PRO A 147 9.42 10.92 -3.06
C PRO A 147 9.01 9.57 -3.67
N PRO A 148 9.25 9.35 -4.98
CA PRO A 148 8.84 8.12 -5.67
C PRO A 148 9.31 6.83 -4.98
N ASP A 149 10.57 6.78 -4.54
CA ASP A 149 11.11 5.60 -3.85
C ASP A 149 10.38 5.30 -2.54
N ARG A 150 9.98 6.34 -1.80
CA ARG A 150 9.20 6.17 -0.58
C ARG A 150 7.78 5.70 -0.88
N ILE A 151 7.15 6.24 -1.93
CA ILE A 151 5.83 5.80 -2.38
C ILE A 151 5.86 4.32 -2.74
N GLN A 152 6.86 3.91 -3.52
CA GLN A 152 7.07 2.52 -3.92
C GLN A 152 7.35 1.60 -2.73
N GLN A 153 8.14 2.03 -1.75
CA GLN A 153 8.34 1.27 -0.50
C GLN A 153 7.02 1.05 0.27
N ILE A 154 6.16 2.07 0.34
CA ILE A 154 4.86 1.96 1.02
C ILE A 154 3.91 1.04 0.24
N ALA A 155 3.86 1.17 -1.09
CA ALA A 155 3.05 0.31 -1.95
C ALA A 155 3.49 -1.14 -1.83
N LYS A 156 4.79 -1.40 -2.01
CA LYS A 156 5.41 -2.72 -1.90
C LYS A 156 5.13 -3.39 -0.55
N ALA A 157 5.12 -2.64 0.56
CA ALA A 157 4.77 -3.21 1.86
C ALA A 157 3.37 -3.84 1.90
N THR A 158 2.42 -3.38 1.09
CA THR A 158 1.08 -4.00 0.97
C THR A 158 1.13 -5.22 0.08
N GLU A 159 1.85 -5.17 -1.03
CA GLU A 159 1.97 -6.31 -1.97
C GLU A 159 2.75 -7.47 -1.34
N ASP A 160 3.90 -7.20 -0.73
CA ASP A 160 4.69 -8.19 0.04
C ASP A 160 3.83 -8.80 1.14
N TRP A 161 2.93 -7.98 1.73
CA TRP A 161 2.03 -8.47 2.76
C TRP A 161 1.09 -9.57 2.23
N TYR A 162 0.56 -9.40 1.01
CA TYR A 162 -0.28 -10.38 0.34
C TYR A 162 0.52 -11.57 -0.20
N GLU A 163 1.69 -11.33 -0.81
CA GLU A 163 2.56 -12.37 -1.39
C GLU A 163 2.98 -13.40 -0.33
N ASP A 164 3.57 -12.94 0.79
CA ASP A 164 3.97 -13.83 1.90
C ASP A 164 2.78 -14.67 2.39
N ARG A 165 1.57 -14.10 2.39
CA ARG A 165 0.37 -14.78 2.89
C ARG A 165 -0.12 -15.83 1.91
N LEU A 166 -0.03 -15.56 0.60
CA LEU A 166 -0.32 -16.53 -0.45
C LEU A 166 0.68 -17.70 -0.42
N GLU A 167 1.95 -17.47 -0.12
CA GLU A 167 2.93 -18.55 0.06
C GLU A 167 2.60 -19.46 1.24
N GLN A 168 2.03 -18.89 2.31
CA GLN A 168 1.59 -19.63 3.49
C GLN A 168 0.22 -20.29 3.30
N TRP A 169 -0.47 -20.03 2.18
CA TRP A 169 -1.81 -20.55 1.92
C TRP A 169 -1.75 -22.05 1.60
N PRO A 170 -2.37 -22.93 2.42
CA PRO A 170 -2.29 -24.39 2.22
C PRO A 170 -3.01 -24.88 0.96
N GLY A 171 -3.79 -24.04 0.29
CA GLY A 171 -4.41 -24.36 -1.01
C GLY A 171 -3.50 -24.16 -2.23
N THR A 172 -2.23 -23.78 -2.03
CA THR A 172 -1.23 -23.64 -3.12
C THR A 172 -0.49 -24.94 -3.46
N SER A 173 -0.92 -26.10 -2.93
CA SER A 173 -0.42 -27.39 -3.39
C SER A 173 -0.63 -27.51 -4.90
N HIS A 174 0.43 -27.20 -5.65
CA HIS A 174 0.65 -27.58 -7.04
C HIS A 174 0.79 -29.11 -7.07
N GLU A 175 -0.32 -29.81 -6.88
CA GLU A 175 -0.48 -31.20 -7.29
C GLU A 175 -1.70 -31.24 -8.21
N LEU A 176 -1.43 -30.93 -9.49
CA LEU A 176 -2.19 -31.45 -10.63
C LEU A 176 -1.41 -32.64 -11.21
#